data_AF-A0A4Q2ZDV6-F1
#
_entry.id   AF-A0A4Q2ZDV6-F1
#
_cell.length_a   1.000
_cell.length_b   1.000
_cell.length_c   1.000
_cell.angle_alpha   90.00
_cell.angle_beta   90.00
_cell.angle_gamma   90.00
#
_symmetry.space_group_name_H-M   'P 1'
#
loop_
_entity.id
_entity.type
_entity.pdbx_description
1 polymer ?
#
loop_
_entity_poly.entity_id
_entity_poly.type
_entity_poly.pdbx_seq_one_letter_code
_entity_poly.pdbx_strand_id
1 'polypeptide(L)'
;MTTYRQITSSDTGFLAEIAGVLWDVGHPAWTRLADAYDGAFPKGELRDDHAGWTYSLEGELIGFSLADRAKGQILMTAVLPELQEKRIGRELLRQAEGWLWSHGWKEIRLVLHDAGSGLGLEFLKSVGWKSTGEAFNGNVSFVKAVPGPSFLLEEHIVNDPDTGYSRLLRLQRGPTDRPHVLCLLLDGELYWRDMEVMSILNPLMESGRIPPVTFAFVGCVSSLARQEDFICNERYERFIGGRVMGWLRSEIPTLREGGHLIGGLSLSGLMASYVALKNPRYFNACLSQSGSHWWEHAWFREMTLKLALVGGRFWLSVGDLEQQENLSHSPTLHQEISQIEGVERLAATLRECGATVRCHRHSGGHSYQPWKEELGEALSWLLERGDSSSGKSG
;
A
#
# COMPACT_ATOMS: atom_id res chain seq x y z
N MET A 1 18.28 3.98 5.18
CA MET A 1 17.26 3.70 4.13
C MET A 1 16.61 2.35 4.40
N THR A 2 15.29 2.28 4.58
CA THR A 2 14.59 1.01 4.77
C THR A 2 14.04 0.48 3.45
N THR A 3 14.19 -0.81 3.20
CA THR A 3 13.64 -1.48 2.01
C THR A 3 13.02 -2.80 2.40
N TYR A 4 11.95 -3.15 1.70
CA TYR A 4 11.25 -4.42 1.86
C TYR A 4 11.14 -5.06 0.49
N ARG A 5 11.44 -6.35 0.37
CA ARG A 5 11.33 -7.10 -0.89
C ARG A 5 11.24 -8.59 -0.66
N GLN A 6 10.91 -9.33 -1.72
CA GLN A 6 11.07 -10.78 -1.72
C GLN A 6 12.54 -11.18 -1.61
N ILE A 7 12.76 -12.32 -0.95
CA ILE A 7 14.05 -13.00 -0.87
C ILE A 7 14.44 -13.50 -2.26
N THR A 8 15.72 -13.39 -2.56
CA THR A 8 16.37 -13.84 -3.79
C THR A 8 17.48 -14.81 -3.44
N SER A 9 18.02 -15.54 -4.42
CA SER A 9 19.13 -16.48 -4.18
C SER A 9 20.40 -15.81 -3.62
N SER A 10 20.58 -14.50 -3.79
CA SER A 10 21.71 -13.77 -3.21
C SER A 10 21.59 -13.50 -1.71
N ASP A 11 20.41 -13.75 -1.10
CA ASP A 11 20.17 -13.39 0.31
C ASP A 11 20.47 -14.53 1.30
N THR A 12 20.64 -15.76 0.81
CA THR A 12 20.70 -16.96 1.67
C THR A 12 21.81 -16.93 2.71
N GLY A 13 22.96 -16.33 2.38
CA GLY A 13 24.05 -16.10 3.32
C GLY A 13 23.62 -15.21 4.50
N PHE A 14 22.96 -14.09 4.21
CA PHE A 14 22.46 -13.18 5.24
C PHE A 14 21.35 -13.79 6.09
N LEU A 15 20.47 -14.60 5.48
CA LEU A 15 19.47 -15.37 6.25
C LEU A 15 20.15 -16.29 7.26
N ALA A 16 21.25 -16.95 6.88
CA ALA A 16 22.02 -17.80 7.78
C ALA A 16 22.69 -16.99 8.90
N GLU A 17 23.19 -15.78 8.61
CA GLU A 17 23.76 -14.88 9.62
C GLU A 17 22.70 -14.44 10.64
N ILE A 18 21.53 -13.96 10.18
CA ILE A 18 20.42 -13.59 11.07
C ILE A 18 19.98 -14.80 11.89
N ALA A 19 19.85 -15.98 11.28
CA ALA A 19 19.49 -17.20 11.97
C ALA A 19 20.52 -17.57 13.05
N GLY A 20 21.82 -17.40 12.80
CA GLY A 20 22.89 -17.64 13.77
C GLY A 20 22.92 -16.67 14.94
N VAL A 21 22.42 -15.44 14.75
CA VAL A 21 22.22 -14.49 15.86
C VAL A 21 21.02 -14.88 16.72
N LEU A 22 19.94 -15.35 16.10
CA LEU A 22 18.67 -15.59 16.78
C LEU A 22 18.56 -16.96 17.42
N TRP A 23 19.25 -17.97 16.88
CA TRP A 23 19.03 -19.37 17.24
C TRP A 23 20.32 -20.15 17.33
N ASP A 24 20.48 -20.86 18.46
CA ASP A 24 21.54 -21.84 18.65
C ASP A 24 21.49 -22.93 17.56
N VAL A 25 22.63 -23.55 17.27
CA VAL A 25 22.80 -24.57 16.21
C VAL A 25 21.82 -25.74 16.33
N GLY A 26 21.39 -26.09 17.55
CA GLY A 26 20.42 -27.17 17.80
C GLY A 26 18.95 -26.76 17.71
N HIS A 27 18.64 -25.48 17.46
CA HIS A 27 17.29 -24.97 17.46
C HIS A 27 16.49 -25.46 16.22
N PRO A 28 15.20 -25.87 16.37
CA PRO A 28 14.40 -26.41 15.26
C PRO A 28 14.21 -25.47 14.05
N ALA A 29 14.43 -24.16 14.23
CA ALA A 29 14.37 -23.19 13.14
C ALA A 29 15.39 -23.48 12.04
N TRP A 30 16.58 -24.00 12.38
CA TRP A 30 17.61 -24.35 11.40
C TRP A 30 17.14 -25.44 10.43
N THR A 31 16.52 -26.50 10.96
CA THR A 31 15.97 -27.57 10.13
C THR A 31 14.87 -27.04 9.22
N ARG A 32 13.95 -26.21 9.74
CA ARG A 32 12.89 -25.61 8.91
C ARG A 32 13.41 -24.67 7.84
N LEU A 33 14.47 -23.92 8.15
CA LEU A 33 15.11 -23.02 7.21
C LEU A 33 15.77 -23.83 6.09
N ALA A 34 16.45 -24.93 6.43
CA ALA A 34 17.03 -25.84 5.45
C ALA A 34 15.97 -26.52 4.58
N ASP A 35 14.87 -27.00 5.18
CA ASP A 35 13.78 -27.68 4.47
C ASP A 35 13.04 -26.79 3.47
N ALA A 36 13.12 -25.46 3.62
CA ALA A 36 12.51 -24.50 2.69
C ALA A 36 13.30 -24.36 1.36
N TYR A 37 14.49 -24.94 1.27
CA TYR A 37 15.40 -24.82 0.13
C TYR A 37 15.64 -26.18 -0.54
N ASP A 38 15.71 -26.19 -1.87
CA ASP A 38 16.22 -27.31 -2.65
C ASP A 38 17.76 -27.25 -2.70
N GLY A 39 18.39 -28.35 -2.32
CA GLY A 39 19.83 -28.40 -2.06
C GLY A 39 20.21 -28.04 -0.63
N ALA A 40 21.51 -27.97 -0.34
CA ALA A 40 21.97 -27.67 1.02
C ALA A 40 21.93 -26.17 1.31
N PHE A 41 21.07 -25.73 2.24
CA PHE A 41 21.12 -24.36 2.78
C PHE A 41 22.49 -24.09 3.43
N PRO A 42 23.12 -22.92 3.21
CA PRO A 42 22.62 -21.72 2.51
C PRO A 42 22.90 -21.66 1.00
N LYS A 43 23.39 -22.73 0.38
CA LYS A 43 23.78 -22.75 -1.04
C LYS A 43 22.66 -23.20 -2.00
N GLY A 44 21.51 -23.59 -1.47
CA GLY A 44 20.34 -24.03 -2.23
C GLY A 44 19.49 -22.88 -2.75
N GLU A 45 18.47 -23.23 -3.55
CA GLU A 45 17.43 -22.30 -4.02
C GLU A 45 16.16 -22.47 -3.22
N LEU A 46 15.41 -21.38 -3.01
CA LEU A 46 14.14 -21.46 -2.29
C LEU A 46 13.18 -22.32 -3.12
N ARG A 47 12.55 -23.32 -2.50
CA ARG A 47 11.64 -24.24 -3.19
C ARG A 47 10.52 -23.47 -3.88
N ASP A 48 10.05 -24.00 -5.00
CA ASP A 48 9.00 -23.36 -5.80
C ASP A 48 7.72 -23.13 -5.02
N ASP A 49 7.39 -23.98 -4.04
CA ASP A 49 6.24 -23.90 -3.12
C ASP A 49 6.46 -23.03 -1.88
N HIS A 50 7.56 -22.31 -1.85
CA HIS A 50 7.91 -21.40 -0.77
C HIS A 50 8.05 -19.97 -1.29
N ALA A 51 7.83 -19.03 -0.40
CA ALA A 51 8.17 -17.62 -0.63
C ALA A 51 8.78 -17.04 0.63
N GLY A 52 9.66 -16.07 0.41
CA GLY A 52 10.34 -15.36 1.48
C GLY A 52 10.32 -13.87 1.26
N TRP A 53 10.33 -13.13 2.35
CA TRP A 53 10.44 -11.69 2.34
C TRP A 53 11.49 -11.25 3.34
N THR A 54 12.19 -10.19 3.01
CA THR A 54 13.27 -9.65 3.81
C THR A 54 13.12 -8.14 3.96
N TYR A 55 13.66 -7.62 5.06
CA TYR A 55 13.66 -6.21 5.38
C TYR A 55 15.09 -5.75 5.58
N SER A 56 15.47 -4.67 4.90
CA SER A 56 16.76 -4.02 5.09
C SER A 56 16.62 -2.68 5.78
N LEU A 57 17.59 -2.35 6.63
CA LEU A 57 17.80 -1.02 7.19
C LEU A 57 19.22 -0.58 6.84
N GLU A 58 19.34 0.53 6.11
CA GLU A 58 20.61 1.10 5.65
C GLU A 58 21.44 0.15 4.79
N GLY A 59 20.75 -0.73 4.05
CA GLY A 59 21.36 -1.71 3.15
C GLY A 59 21.66 -3.05 3.81
N GLU A 60 21.57 -3.15 5.14
CA GLU A 60 21.76 -4.39 5.88
C GLU A 60 20.45 -5.13 6.06
N LEU A 61 20.42 -6.45 5.83
CA LEU A 61 19.25 -7.27 6.10
C LEU A 61 19.13 -7.48 7.61
N ILE A 62 17.96 -7.15 8.15
CA ILE A 62 17.72 -7.15 9.60
C ILE A 62 16.60 -8.09 10.03
N GLY A 63 15.91 -8.71 9.07
CA GLY A 63 14.89 -9.69 9.34
C GLY A 63 14.30 -10.30 8.09
N PHE A 64 13.68 -11.46 8.24
CA PHE A 64 13.01 -12.16 7.16
C PHE A 64 11.78 -12.95 7.65
N SER A 65 10.91 -13.31 6.73
CA SER A 65 9.85 -14.31 6.95
C SER A 65 9.81 -15.28 5.79
N LEU A 66 9.45 -16.53 6.08
CA LEU A 66 9.32 -17.62 5.12
C LEU A 66 7.98 -18.31 5.27
N ALA A 67 7.35 -18.66 4.15
CA ALA A 67 6.08 -19.35 4.09
C ALA A 67 6.11 -20.51 3.10
N ASP A 68 5.32 -21.55 3.40
CA ASP A 68 5.08 -22.77 2.63
C ASP A 68 3.61 -22.76 2.16
N ARG A 69 3.38 -22.55 0.85
CA ARG A 69 2.01 -22.55 0.29
C ARG A 69 1.42 -23.94 0.17
N ALA A 70 2.22 -25.01 0.18
CA ALA A 70 1.69 -26.37 0.10
C ALA A 70 1.00 -26.78 1.41
N LYS A 71 1.40 -26.17 2.54
CA LYS A 71 0.83 -26.45 3.87
C LYS A 71 0.03 -25.30 4.49
N GLY A 72 0.02 -24.13 3.88
CA GLY A 72 -0.65 -22.96 4.46
C GLY A 72 0.06 -22.47 5.71
N GLN A 73 1.39 -22.55 5.72
CA GLN A 73 2.17 -22.40 6.93
C GLN A 73 3.21 -21.29 6.79
N ILE A 74 3.26 -20.42 7.79
CA ILE A 74 4.41 -19.54 7.99
C ILE A 74 5.44 -20.32 8.81
N LEU A 75 6.61 -20.53 8.22
CA LEU A 75 7.68 -21.35 8.80
C LEU A 75 8.37 -20.61 9.96
N MET A 76 8.65 -19.32 9.74
CA MET A 76 9.30 -18.43 10.70
C MET A 76 9.16 -16.96 10.30
N THR A 77 9.26 -16.09 11.30
CA THR A 77 9.53 -14.66 11.14
C THR A 77 10.64 -14.30 12.11
N ALA A 78 11.77 -13.87 11.57
CA ALA A 78 12.99 -13.56 12.27
C ALA A 78 13.31 -12.07 12.12
N VAL A 79 13.60 -11.40 13.23
CA VAL A 79 14.06 -10.01 13.26
C VAL A 79 15.15 -9.89 14.30
N LEU A 80 16.26 -9.24 13.97
CA LEU A 80 17.35 -9.01 14.90
C LEU A 80 16.84 -8.35 16.20
N PRO A 81 17.31 -8.78 17.39
CA PRO A 81 16.73 -8.38 18.68
C PRO A 81 16.69 -6.85 18.89
N GLU A 82 17.73 -6.16 18.43
CA GLU A 82 17.93 -4.72 18.54
C GLU A 82 16.84 -3.88 17.81
N LEU A 83 16.04 -4.53 16.96
CA LEU A 83 15.09 -3.86 16.05
C LEU A 83 13.65 -4.36 16.23
N GLN A 84 13.39 -5.15 17.27
CA GLN A 84 12.05 -5.72 17.55
C GLN A 84 10.95 -4.66 17.73
N GLU A 85 11.27 -3.46 18.21
CA GLU A 85 10.30 -2.38 18.44
C GLU A 85 9.84 -1.65 17.15
N LYS A 86 10.53 -1.84 16.02
CA LYS A 86 10.29 -1.05 14.79
C LYS A 86 9.18 -1.58 13.88
N ARG A 87 8.25 -2.39 14.41
CA ARG A 87 7.15 -3.03 13.65
C ARG A 87 7.57 -3.91 12.45
N ILE A 88 8.86 -4.21 12.29
CA ILE A 88 9.40 -5.00 11.16
C ILE A 88 8.82 -6.42 11.14
N GLY A 89 8.78 -7.07 12.31
CA GLY A 89 8.22 -8.43 12.42
C GLY A 89 6.75 -8.49 12.03
N ARG A 90 5.98 -7.44 12.32
CA ARG A 90 4.58 -7.31 11.89
C ARG A 90 4.48 -7.28 10.36
N GLU A 91 5.33 -6.51 9.70
CA GLU A 91 5.30 -6.40 8.24
C GLU A 91 5.72 -7.70 7.55
N LEU A 92 6.84 -8.29 7.99
CA LEU A 92 7.32 -9.56 7.45
C LEU A 92 6.27 -10.67 7.61
N LEU A 93 5.64 -10.77 8.78
CA LEU A 93 4.58 -11.73 9.03
C LEU A 93 3.36 -11.47 8.14
N ARG A 94 2.91 -10.22 8.03
CA ARG A 94 1.74 -9.83 7.22
C ARG A 94 1.89 -10.21 5.74
N GLN A 95 3.11 -10.18 5.23
CA GLN A 95 3.39 -10.50 3.83
C GLN A 95 3.31 -11.99 3.58
N ALA A 96 3.85 -12.79 4.50
CA ALA A 96 3.64 -14.23 4.53
C ALA A 96 2.16 -14.60 4.66
N GLU A 97 1.41 -13.90 5.53
CA GLU A 97 -0.04 -14.08 5.66
C GLU A 97 -0.78 -13.79 4.33
N GLY A 98 -0.54 -12.62 3.75
CA GLY A 98 -1.19 -12.16 2.52
C GLY A 98 -0.91 -13.09 1.34
N TRP A 99 0.33 -13.55 1.20
CA TRP A 99 0.71 -14.50 0.16
C TRP A 99 0.03 -15.85 0.34
N LEU A 100 -0.05 -16.39 1.56
CA LEU A 100 -0.75 -17.66 1.78
C LEU A 100 -2.26 -17.53 1.50
N TRP A 101 -2.88 -16.42 1.91
CA TRP A 101 -4.30 -16.17 1.62
C TRP A 101 -4.57 -15.98 0.13
N SER A 102 -3.68 -15.32 -0.62
CA SER A 102 -3.81 -15.18 -2.08
C SER A 102 -3.73 -16.53 -2.81
N HIS A 103 -3.13 -17.55 -2.20
CA HIS A 103 -3.11 -18.93 -2.69
C HIS A 103 -4.29 -19.78 -2.18
N GLY A 104 -5.34 -19.15 -1.62
CA GLY A 104 -6.61 -19.80 -1.30
C GLY A 104 -6.71 -20.44 0.08
N TRP A 105 -5.71 -20.26 0.95
CA TRP A 105 -5.80 -20.77 2.33
C TRP A 105 -6.84 -20.01 3.15
N LYS A 106 -7.85 -20.72 3.64
CA LYS A 106 -8.88 -20.17 4.54
C LYS A 106 -8.41 -20.05 5.99
N GLU A 107 -7.39 -20.80 6.34
CA GLU A 107 -6.73 -20.78 7.63
C GLU A 107 -5.25 -21.06 7.39
N ILE A 108 -4.40 -20.28 8.04
CA ILE A 108 -2.95 -20.41 7.97
C ILE A 108 -2.40 -20.72 9.36
N ARG A 109 -1.22 -21.34 9.40
CA ARG A 109 -0.61 -21.89 10.61
C ARG A 109 0.78 -21.33 10.86
N LEU A 110 1.14 -21.22 12.13
CA LEU A 110 2.49 -20.88 12.58
C LEU A 110 2.77 -21.65 13.87
N VAL A 111 3.99 -22.15 14.03
CA VAL A 111 4.42 -22.81 15.27
C VAL A 111 5.57 -22.00 15.87
N LEU A 112 5.32 -21.42 17.04
CA LEU A 112 6.32 -20.73 17.83
C LEU A 112 7.10 -21.77 18.65
N HIS A 113 8.42 -21.81 18.47
CA HIS A 113 9.35 -22.58 19.28
C HIS A 113 9.90 -21.68 20.38
N ASP A 114 10.09 -22.24 21.57
CA ASP A 114 10.62 -21.54 22.73
C ASP A 114 9.77 -20.33 23.18
N ALA A 115 8.53 -20.60 23.57
CA ALA A 115 7.63 -19.60 24.15
C ALA A 115 8.09 -19.05 25.52
N GLY A 116 9.27 -19.44 26.02
CA GLY A 116 9.75 -19.15 27.37
C GLY A 116 9.93 -17.66 27.69
N SER A 117 10.19 -16.81 26.69
CA SER A 117 10.34 -15.35 26.87
C SER A 117 9.02 -14.57 26.85
N GLY A 118 7.90 -15.17 26.43
CA GLY A 118 6.58 -14.52 26.32
C GLY A 118 6.43 -13.51 25.17
N LEU A 119 7.50 -12.85 24.73
CA LEU A 119 7.48 -11.79 23.71
C LEU A 119 6.86 -12.24 22.37
N GLY A 120 7.27 -13.42 21.87
CA GLY A 120 6.71 -13.96 20.62
C GLY A 120 5.22 -14.33 20.74
N LEU A 121 4.81 -14.81 21.92
CA LEU A 121 3.41 -15.16 22.22
C LEU A 121 2.52 -13.91 22.22
N GLU A 122 2.96 -12.86 22.93
CA GLU A 122 2.26 -11.58 23.00
C GLU A 122 2.19 -10.90 21.63
N PHE A 123 3.31 -10.92 20.89
CA PHE A 123 3.36 -10.40 19.53
C PHE A 123 2.31 -11.07 18.64
N LEU A 124 2.30 -12.41 18.52
CA LEU A 124 1.36 -13.14 17.67
C LEU A 124 -0.11 -12.88 18.04
N LYS A 125 -0.42 -12.85 19.35
CA LYS A 125 -1.75 -12.48 19.84
C LYS A 125 -2.13 -11.06 19.43
N SER A 126 -1.20 -10.10 19.53
CA SER A 126 -1.42 -8.69 19.17
C SER A 126 -1.75 -8.49 17.68
N VAL A 127 -1.33 -9.42 16.82
CA VAL A 127 -1.58 -9.39 15.37
C VAL A 127 -2.64 -10.42 14.94
N GLY A 128 -3.48 -10.87 15.87
CA GLY A 128 -4.70 -11.62 15.59
C GLY A 128 -4.52 -13.13 15.39
N TRP A 129 -3.35 -13.69 15.70
CA TRP A 129 -3.18 -15.14 15.73
C TRP A 129 -3.76 -15.73 17.01
N LYS A 130 -4.39 -16.91 16.89
CA LYS A 130 -5.02 -17.63 17.99
C LYS A 130 -4.23 -18.90 18.28
N SER A 131 -3.85 -19.12 19.54
CA SER A 131 -3.22 -20.37 19.96
C SER A 131 -4.21 -21.53 19.88
N THR A 132 -3.79 -22.67 19.35
CA THR A 132 -4.65 -23.87 19.20
C THR A 132 -4.60 -24.82 20.41
N GLY A 133 -3.85 -24.49 21.46
CA GLY A 133 -3.71 -25.30 22.66
C GLY A 133 -2.60 -24.81 23.59
N GLU A 134 -2.36 -25.57 24.66
CA GLU A 134 -1.25 -25.34 25.59
C GLU A 134 0.11 -25.69 24.96
N ALA A 135 1.19 -25.13 25.51
CA ALA A 135 2.53 -25.41 25.04
C ALA A 135 2.87 -26.90 25.22
N PHE A 136 3.32 -27.56 24.15
CA PHE A 136 3.78 -28.94 24.19
C PHE A 136 5.27 -28.99 23.79
N ASN A 137 6.13 -29.50 24.69
CA ASN A 137 7.59 -29.49 24.52
C ASN A 137 8.16 -28.12 24.15
N GLY A 138 7.68 -27.04 24.78
CA GLY A 138 8.13 -25.67 24.51
C GLY A 138 7.57 -25.03 23.24
N ASN A 139 6.69 -25.74 22.51
CA ASN A 139 6.10 -25.27 21.25
C ASN A 139 4.64 -24.87 21.43
N VAL A 140 4.25 -23.74 20.82
CA VAL A 140 2.86 -23.29 20.77
C VAL A 140 2.43 -23.17 19.32
N SER A 141 1.35 -23.86 18.97
CA SER A 141 0.75 -23.78 17.64
C SER A 141 -0.27 -22.66 17.58
N PHE A 142 -0.27 -21.92 16.46
CA PHE A 142 -1.16 -20.83 16.19
C PHE A 142 -1.87 -21.02 14.85
N VAL A 143 -3.11 -20.54 14.80
CA VAL A 143 -3.91 -20.43 13.58
C VAL A 143 -4.40 -18.99 13.39
N LYS A 144 -4.54 -18.61 12.13
CA LYS A 144 -5.21 -17.37 11.74
C LYS A 144 -6.10 -17.64 10.54
N ALA A 145 -7.39 -17.38 10.69
CA ALA A 145 -8.34 -17.49 9.59
C ALA A 145 -8.09 -16.36 8.58
N VAL A 146 -8.36 -16.63 7.30
CA VAL A 146 -8.45 -15.60 6.28
C VAL A 146 -9.45 -14.54 6.76
N PRO A 147 -9.12 -13.25 6.68
CA PRO A 147 -10.04 -12.20 7.08
C PRO A 147 -11.21 -12.10 6.08
N GLY A 148 -12.25 -12.94 6.26
CA GLY A 148 -13.54 -12.86 5.57
C GLY A 148 -13.53 -13.01 4.03
N PRO A 149 -14.69 -13.27 3.40
CA PRO A 149 -14.80 -13.57 1.97
C PRO A 149 -14.66 -12.37 1.00
N SER A 150 -14.36 -11.15 1.48
CA SER A 150 -14.25 -9.94 0.65
C SER A 150 -12.81 -9.48 0.35
N PHE A 151 -11.82 -10.37 0.49
CA PHE A 151 -10.42 -9.97 0.73
C PHE A 151 -9.34 -10.68 -0.12
N LEU A 152 -9.66 -11.21 -1.28
CA LEU A 152 -8.61 -11.62 -2.22
C LEU A 152 -8.12 -10.39 -2.99
N LEU A 153 -7.11 -9.73 -2.44
CA LEU A 153 -6.29 -8.79 -3.19
C LEU A 153 -5.33 -9.59 -4.06
N GLU A 154 -5.53 -9.54 -5.37
CA GLU A 154 -4.63 -10.16 -6.32
C GLU A 154 -3.37 -9.30 -6.42
N GLU A 155 -2.19 -9.93 -6.33
CA GLU A 155 -0.91 -9.24 -6.45
C GLU A 155 -0.34 -9.41 -7.85
N HIS A 156 -0.02 -8.30 -8.50
CA HIS A 156 0.50 -8.26 -9.86
C HIS A 156 1.70 -7.31 -9.93
N ILE A 157 2.75 -7.70 -10.66
CA ILE A 157 3.87 -6.80 -10.94
C ILE A 157 3.66 -6.19 -12.32
N VAL A 158 3.49 -4.86 -12.38
CA VAL A 158 3.39 -4.13 -13.65
C VAL A 158 4.76 -3.57 -13.97
N ASN A 159 5.31 -4.00 -15.11
CA ASN A 159 6.61 -3.61 -15.60
C ASN A 159 6.49 -2.71 -16.83
N ASP A 160 7.31 -1.66 -16.87
CA ASP A 160 7.60 -0.87 -18.04
C ASP A 160 9.00 -1.23 -18.55
N PRO A 161 9.12 -2.10 -19.57
CA PRO A 161 10.41 -2.56 -20.04
C PRO A 161 11.28 -1.44 -20.62
N ASP A 162 10.67 -0.37 -21.13
CA ASP A 162 11.39 0.73 -21.80
C ASP A 162 12.12 1.61 -20.79
N THR A 163 11.55 1.76 -19.59
CA THR A 163 12.13 2.61 -18.54
C THR A 163 12.74 1.77 -17.42
N GLY A 164 12.34 0.51 -17.26
CA GLY A 164 12.67 -0.33 -16.12
C GLY A 164 11.81 -0.05 -14.89
N TYR A 165 10.75 0.78 -15.00
CA TYR A 165 9.83 0.95 -13.87
C TYR A 165 9.07 -0.34 -13.59
N SER A 166 9.01 -0.72 -12.31
CA SER A 166 8.27 -1.88 -11.84
C SER A 166 7.55 -1.53 -10.56
N ARG A 167 6.23 -1.75 -10.51
CA ARG A 167 5.43 -1.52 -9.30
C ARG A 167 4.57 -2.74 -9.01
N LEU A 168 4.51 -3.09 -7.71
CA LEU A 168 3.53 -4.03 -7.21
C LEU A 168 2.16 -3.35 -7.21
N LEU A 169 1.19 -3.99 -7.84
CA LEU A 169 -0.21 -3.61 -7.85
C LEU A 169 -1.00 -4.65 -7.07
N ARG A 170 -1.79 -4.20 -6.09
CA ARG A 170 -2.80 -5.06 -5.45
C ARG A 170 -4.18 -4.71 -5.98
N LEU A 171 -4.93 -5.71 -6.42
CA LEU A 171 -6.20 -5.52 -7.11
C LEU A 171 -7.34 -6.18 -6.35
N GLN A 172 -8.36 -5.40 -6.00
CA GLN A 172 -9.68 -5.92 -5.66
C GLN A 172 -10.59 -5.70 -6.87
N ARG A 173 -11.02 -6.79 -7.49
CA ARG A 173 -11.88 -6.71 -8.67
C ARG A 173 -13.28 -6.24 -8.33
N GLY A 174 -13.79 -5.34 -9.17
CA GLY A 174 -15.18 -4.97 -9.23
C GLY A 174 -16.02 -5.96 -10.04
N PRO A 175 -17.25 -5.56 -10.44
CA PRO A 175 -18.16 -6.41 -11.19
C PRO A 175 -17.60 -6.89 -12.54
N THR A 176 -17.86 -8.16 -12.85
CA THR A 176 -17.48 -8.80 -14.12
C THR A 176 -18.57 -8.74 -15.19
N ASP A 177 -19.78 -8.30 -14.82
CA ASP A 177 -20.99 -8.33 -15.64
C ASP A 177 -21.43 -6.94 -16.14
N ARG A 178 -20.81 -5.85 -15.64
CA ARG A 178 -21.19 -4.49 -15.98
C ARG A 178 -20.03 -3.49 -15.95
N PRO A 179 -20.11 -2.42 -16.76
CA PRO A 179 -19.13 -1.35 -16.72
C PRO A 179 -19.04 -0.67 -15.35
N HIS A 180 -17.83 -0.46 -14.85
CA HIS A 180 -17.59 0.21 -13.58
C HIS A 180 -16.31 1.07 -13.63
N VAL A 181 -16.10 1.90 -12.61
CA VAL A 181 -14.93 2.78 -12.52
C VAL A 181 -13.83 2.15 -11.66
N LEU A 182 -12.60 2.59 -11.90
CA LEU A 182 -11.43 2.30 -11.10
C LEU A 182 -11.26 3.33 -9.98
N CYS A 183 -10.84 2.87 -8.81
CA CYS A 183 -10.22 3.67 -7.76
C CYS A 183 -8.76 3.24 -7.61
N LEU A 184 -7.82 4.07 -8.09
CA LEU A 184 -6.40 3.80 -8.05
C LEU A 184 -5.75 4.58 -6.90
N LEU A 185 -5.22 3.89 -5.91
CA LEU A 185 -4.62 4.49 -4.72
C LEU A 185 -3.10 4.31 -4.74
N LEU A 186 -2.38 5.42 -4.77
CA LEU A 186 -0.93 5.47 -4.60
C LEU A 186 -0.57 5.26 -3.12
N ASP A 187 0.68 4.90 -2.83
CA ASP A 187 1.05 4.37 -1.50
C ASP A 187 0.16 3.19 -1.10
N GLY A 188 0.02 2.23 -2.02
CA GLY A 188 -0.91 1.12 -1.88
C GLY A 188 -0.74 0.38 -0.56
N GLU A 189 0.49 0.18 -0.08
CA GLU A 189 0.76 -0.40 1.23
C GLU A 189 0.24 0.45 2.39
N LEU A 190 0.28 1.78 2.34
CA LEU A 190 -0.22 2.62 3.44
C LEU A 190 -1.74 2.54 3.55
N TYR A 191 -2.45 2.60 2.42
CA TYR A 191 -3.90 2.39 2.41
C TYR A 191 -4.27 0.98 2.88
N TRP A 192 -3.69 -0.04 2.24
CA TRP A 192 -4.02 -1.43 2.54
C TRP A 192 -3.62 -1.85 3.96
N ARG A 193 -2.40 -1.52 4.40
CA ARG A 193 -1.84 -1.95 5.69
C ARG A 193 -2.22 -1.03 6.84
N ASP A 194 -1.88 0.24 6.71
CA ASP A 194 -1.83 1.15 7.86
C ASP A 194 -3.19 1.80 8.10
N MET A 195 -3.94 2.05 7.03
CA MET A 195 -5.34 2.49 7.11
C MET A 195 -6.34 1.33 7.14
N GLU A 196 -5.92 0.10 6.85
CA GLU A 196 -6.79 -1.09 6.74
C GLU A 196 -8.01 -0.81 5.85
N VAL A 197 -7.77 -0.12 4.73
CA VAL A 197 -8.78 0.52 3.87
C VAL A 197 -9.99 -0.38 3.57
N MET A 198 -9.77 -1.68 3.41
CA MET A 198 -10.81 -2.65 3.07
C MET A 198 -11.89 -2.79 4.15
N SER A 199 -11.58 -2.58 5.44
CA SER A 199 -12.58 -2.56 6.50
C SER A 199 -13.56 -1.39 6.36
N ILE A 200 -13.18 -0.37 5.57
CA ILE A 200 -14.02 0.79 5.24
C ILE A 200 -14.73 0.54 3.92
N LEU A 201 -14.01 0.10 2.88
CA LEU A 201 -14.54 -0.03 1.53
C LEU A 201 -15.64 -1.09 1.43
N ASN A 202 -15.45 -2.24 2.08
CA ASN A 202 -16.41 -3.35 1.97
C ASN A 202 -17.80 -2.97 2.51
N PRO A 203 -17.94 -2.44 3.75
CA PRO A 203 -19.24 -1.96 4.22
C PRO A 203 -19.85 -0.86 3.35
N LEU A 204 -19.04 0.04 2.78
CA LEU A 204 -19.55 1.10 1.90
C LEU A 204 -20.10 0.55 0.58
N MET A 205 -19.46 -0.46 0.00
CA MET A 205 -19.97 -1.13 -1.20
C MET A 205 -21.19 -2.01 -0.88
N GLU A 206 -21.16 -2.77 0.21
CA GLU A 206 -22.25 -3.64 0.66
C GLU A 206 -23.53 -2.84 0.98
N SER A 207 -23.37 -1.68 1.62
CA SER A 207 -24.48 -0.76 1.91
C SER A 207 -24.92 0.09 0.71
N GLY A 208 -24.20 0.03 -0.41
CA GLY A 208 -24.47 0.84 -1.60
C GLY A 208 -24.14 2.33 -1.45
N ARG A 209 -23.44 2.74 -0.38
CA ARG A 209 -22.98 4.13 -0.18
C ARG A 209 -21.94 4.56 -1.20
N ILE A 210 -21.12 3.61 -1.67
CA ILE A 210 -20.30 3.78 -2.87
C ILE A 210 -20.72 2.74 -3.91
N PRO A 211 -20.65 3.06 -5.22
CA PRO A 211 -20.96 2.07 -6.25
C PRO A 211 -19.94 0.92 -6.19
N PRO A 212 -20.28 -0.26 -6.75
CA PRO A 212 -19.29 -1.30 -7.00
C PRO A 212 -18.19 -0.75 -7.94
N VAL A 213 -16.94 -0.82 -7.49
CA VAL A 213 -15.75 -0.34 -8.21
C VAL A 213 -14.64 -1.37 -8.12
N THR A 214 -13.66 -1.26 -9.02
CA THR A 214 -12.37 -1.95 -8.85
C THR A 214 -11.45 -1.05 -8.04
N PHE A 215 -10.75 -1.60 -7.06
CA PHE A 215 -9.67 -0.91 -6.35
C PHE A 215 -8.31 -1.44 -6.80
N ALA A 216 -7.41 -0.55 -7.17
CA ALA A 216 -6.01 -0.88 -7.46
C ALA A 216 -5.09 -0.07 -6.54
N PHE A 217 -4.22 -0.76 -5.82
CA PHE A 217 -3.27 -0.17 -4.88
C PHE A 217 -1.86 -0.26 -5.48
N VAL A 218 -1.28 0.88 -5.85
CA VAL A 218 0.08 0.96 -6.42
C VAL A 218 1.07 1.14 -5.28
N GLY A 219 1.88 0.12 -5.02
CA GLY A 219 2.85 0.18 -3.94
C GLY A 219 4.09 1.02 -4.29
N CYS A 220 4.72 1.63 -3.29
CA CYS A 220 6.03 2.24 -3.47
C CYS A 220 7.15 1.20 -3.27
N VAL A 221 8.28 1.35 -3.99
CA VAL A 221 9.39 0.38 -3.93
C VAL A 221 10.25 0.59 -2.68
N SER A 222 10.46 1.84 -2.29
CA SER A 222 11.26 2.26 -1.14
C SER A 222 10.94 3.71 -0.78
N SER A 223 11.33 4.17 0.40
CA SER A 223 11.15 5.58 0.79
C SER A 223 11.86 6.56 -0.15
N LEU A 224 13.02 6.19 -0.71
CA LEU A 224 13.75 7.01 -1.67
C LEU A 224 13.02 7.06 -3.01
N ALA A 225 12.60 5.91 -3.53
CA ALA A 225 11.81 5.84 -4.76
C ALA A 225 10.49 6.60 -4.59
N ARG A 226 9.85 6.51 -3.41
CA ARG A 226 8.64 7.26 -3.08
C ARG A 226 8.84 8.77 -3.22
N GLN A 227 9.95 9.32 -2.71
CA GLN A 227 10.24 10.74 -2.85
C GLN A 227 10.61 11.12 -4.28
N GLU A 228 11.33 10.28 -5.00
CA GLU A 228 11.65 10.51 -6.42
C GLU A 228 10.40 10.48 -7.31
N ASP A 229 9.50 9.54 -7.07
CA ASP A 229 8.30 9.32 -7.87
C ASP A 229 7.24 10.39 -7.62
N PHE A 230 7.06 10.80 -6.36
CA PHE A 230 5.87 11.56 -5.96
C PHE A 230 6.04 13.08 -5.91
N ILE A 231 7.21 13.58 -6.32
CA ILE A 231 7.46 15.00 -6.56
C ILE A 231 7.13 15.39 -8.00
N CYS A 232 5.88 15.12 -8.42
CA CYS A 232 5.39 15.42 -9.77
C CYS A 232 6.29 14.89 -10.91
N ASN A 233 6.88 13.71 -10.70
CA ASN A 233 7.81 13.10 -11.65
C ASN A 233 7.08 12.66 -12.91
N GLU A 234 7.39 13.28 -14.04
CA GLU A 234 6.76 12.96 -15.34
C GLU A 234 6.94 11.49 -15.74
N ARG A 235 8.06 10.87 -15.40
CA ARG A 235 8.32 9.48 -15.74
C ARG A 235 7.35 8.56 -15.01
N TYR A 236 7.09 8.83 -13.72
CA TYR A 236 6.10 8.10 -12.93
C TYR A 236 4.67 8.39 -13.40
N GLU A 237 4.35 9.64 -13.74
CA GLU A 237 3.05 10.01 -14.33
C GLU A 237 2.76 9.23 -15.62
N ARG A 238 3.73 9.15 -16.55
CA ARG A 238 3.60 8.36 -17.78
C ARG A 238 3.50 6.86 -17.51
N PHE A 239 4.18 6.35 -16.49
CA PHE A 239 4.04 4.97 -16.06
C PHE A 239 2.61 4.67 -15.62
N ILE A 240 2.01 5.52 -14.77
CA ILE A 240 0.62 5.37 -14.32
C ILE A 240 -0.35 5.52 -15.50
N GLY A 241 -0.33 6.66 -16.18
CA GLY A 241 -1.25 7.01 -17.28
C GLY A 241 -1.04 6.22 -18.57
N GLY A 242 0.07 5.50 -18.71
CA GLY A 242 0.37 4.67 -19.87
C GLY A 242 0.32 3.18 -19.53
N ARG A 243 1.33 2.70 -18.81
CA ARG A 243 1.57 1.27 -18.58
C ARG A 243 0.56 0.66 -17.61
N VAL A 244 0.34 1.28 -16.45
CA VAL A 244 -0.60 0.76 -15.45
C VAL A 244 -2.04 0.80 -15.97
N MET A 245 -2.49 1.92 -16.53
CA MET A 245 -3.83 2.01 -17.11
C MET A 245 -4.03 1.08 -18.30
N GLY A 246 -3.02 0.89 -19.14
CA GLY A 246 -3.06 -0.07 -20.26
C GLY A 246 -3.20 -1.51 -19.77
N TRP A 247 -2.41 -1.90 -18.77
CA TRP A 247 -2.48 -3.22 -18.16
C TRP A 247 -3.85 -3.46 -17.49
N LEU A 248 -4.33 -2.51 -16.66
CA LEU A 248 -5.62 -2.63 -15.96
C LEU A 248 -6.80 -2.82 -16.93
N ARG A 249 -6.80 -2.10 -18.06
CA ARG A 249 -7.86 -2.26 -19.08
C ARG A 249 -7.81 -3.59 -19.80
N SER A 250 -6.60 -4.12 -20.04
CA SER A 250 -6.45 -5.46 -20.61
C SER A 250 -6.92 -6.53 -19.63
N GLU A 251 -6.60 -6.35 -18.35
CA GLU A 251 -6.91 -7.31 -17.28
C GLU A 251 -8.38 -7.28 -16.84
N ILE A 252 -9.06 -6.14 -17.03
CA ILE A 252 -10.44 -5.93 -16.58
C ILE A 252 -11.25 -5.28 -17.70
N PRO A 253 -11.81 -6.09 -18.63
CA PRO A 253 -12.57 -5.60 -19.78
C PRO A 253 -13.83 -4.79 -19.41
N THR A 254 -14.34 -4.92 -18.18
CA THR A 254 -15.48 -4.16 -17.66
C THR A 254 -15.11 -2.81 -17.06
N LEU A 255 -13.83 -2.40 -17.05
CA LEU A 255 -13.47 -1.04 -16.71
C LEU A 255 -13.97 -0.06 -17.77
N ARG A 256 -14.59 1.04 -17.33
CA ARG A 256 -14.94 2.17 -18.20
C ARG A 256 -13.68 2.81 -18.77
N GLU A 257 -13.83 3.57 -19.86
CA GLU A 257 -12.70 4.28 -20.48
C GLU A 257 -12.16 5.45 -19.64
N GLY A 258 -12.97 5.99 -18.74
CA GLY A 258 -12.61 7.13 -17.88
C GLY A 258 -13.62 7.32 -16.74
N GLY A 259 -13.55 8.47 -16.07
CA GLY A 259 -14.32 8.73 -14.85
C GLY A 259 -13.75 8.01 -13.63
N HIS A 260 -12.48 7.63 -13.67
CA HIS A 260 -11.78 6.97 -12.58
C HIS A 260 -11.36 7.95 -11.49
N LEU A 261 -11.08 7.39 -10.33
CA LEU A 261 -10.51 8.08 -9.19
C LEU A 261 -9.04 7.72 -9.06
N ILE A 262 -8.19 8.70 -8.79
CA ILE A 262 -6.84 8.48 -8.26
C ILE A 262 -6.73 9.10 -6.87
N GLY A 263 -6.01 8.45 -5.95
CA GLY A 263 -5.85 8.95 -4.59
C GLY A 263 -4.47 8.74 -4.01
N GLY A 264 -4.14 9.52 -2.98
CA GLY A 264 -2.86 9.45 -2.27
C GLY A 264 -2.84 10.23 -0.96
N LEU A 265 -1.80 9.94 -0.17
CA LEU A 265 -1.49 10.53 1.13
C LEU A 265 -0.20 11.36 1.03
N SER A 266 -0.15 12.54 1.61
CA SER A 266 1.10 13.32 1.70
C SER A 266 1.73 13.53 0.29
N LEU A 267 2.98 13.13 0.07
CA LEU A 267 3.61 13.18 -1.25
C LEU A 267 2.80 12.45 -2.33
N SER A 268 2.19 11.29 -2.04
CA SER A 268 1.37 10.63 -3.06
C SER A 268 0.04 11.34 -3.31
N GLY A 269 -0.45 12.17 -2.38
CA GLY A 269 -1.58 13.07 -2.62
C GLY A 269 -1.23 14.23 -3.58
N LEU A 270 -0.02 14.76 -3.46
CA LEU A 270 0.57 15.66 -4.46
C LEU A 270 0.63 14.98 -5.84
N MET A 271 1.21 13.78 -5.89
CA MET A 271 1.35 13.05 -7.15
C MET A 271 0.00 12.64 -7.76
N ALA A 272 -0.97 12.23 -6.95
CA ALA A 272 -2.32 11.90 -7.41
C ALA A 272 -2.97 13.11 -8.09
N SER A 273 -2.84 14.30 -7.49
CA SER A 273 -3.33 15.54 -8.07
C SER A 273 -2.65 15.86 -9.40
N TYR A 274 -1.32 15.71 -9.46
CA TYR A 274 -0.54 15.89 -10.69
C TYR A 274 -0.98 14.93 -11.80
N VAL A 275 -1.07 13.63 -11.50
CA VAL A 275 -1.49 12.60 -12.47
C VAL A 275 -2.91 12.84 -12.95
N ALA A 276 -3.84 13.25 -12.08
CA ALA A 276 -5.21 13.58 -12.47
C ALA A 276 -5.26 14.74 -13.47
N LEU A 277 -4.48 15.79 -13.22
CA LEU A 277 -4.38 16.95 -14.11
C LEU A 277 -3.72 16.62 -15.46
N LYS A 278 -2.76 15.70 -15.48
CA LYS A 278 -2.05 15.28 -16.70
C LYS A 278 -2.79 14.20 -17.49
N ASN A 279 -3.66 13.43 -16.86
CA ASN A 279 -4.45 12.35 -17.48
C ASN A 279 -5.97 12.51 -17.29
N PRO A 280 -6.57 13.65 -17.68
CA PRO A 280 -8.00 13.91 -17.46
C PRO A 280 -8.93 12.97 -18.26
N ARG A 281 -8.39 12.25 -19.26
CA ARG A 281 -9.11 11.21 -19.99
C ARG A 281 -9.46 10.00 -19.11
N TYR A 282 -8.64 9.71 -18.10
CA TYR A 282 -8.83 8.59 -17.20
C TYR A 282 -9.39 9.05 -15.86
N PHE A 283 -8.73 10.02 -15.24
CA PHE A 283 -9.01 10.42 -13.87
C PHE A 283 -9.78 11.73 -13.85
N ASN A 284 -11.06 11.65 -13.47
CA ASN A 284 -11.93 12.82 -13.27
C ASN A 284 -12.27 13.05 -11.80
N ALA A 285 -11.71 12.23 -10.91
CA ALA A 285 -11.82 12.36 -9.47
C ALA A 285 -10.43 12.18 -8.82
N CYS A 286 -10.12 13.02 -7.84
CA CYS A 286 -8.87 12.95 -7.10
C CYS A 286 -9.11 13.04 -5.58
N LEU A 287 -8.49 12.12 -4.83
CA LEU A 287 -8.41 12.14 -3.38
C LEU A 287 -6.99 12.51 -2.96
N SER A 288 -6.78 13.65 -2.31
CA SER A 288 -5.47 14.08 -1.83
C SER A 288 -5.56 14.38 -0.34
N GLN A 289 -5.11 13.43 0.49
CA GLN A 289 -5.17 13.55 1.95
C GLN A 289 -3.84 14.09 2.50
N SER A 290 -3.90 15.24 3.16
CA SER A 290 -2.74 16.02 3.59
C SER A 290 -1.67 16.16 2.51
N GLY A 291 -2.10 16.36 1.26
CA GLY A 291 -1.22 16.30 0.08
C GLY A 291 -0.12 17.35 0.15
N SER A 292 1.14 16.96 -0.15
CA SER A 292 2.37 17.77 -0.06
C SER A 292 2.46 18.95 -1.05
N HIS A 293 1.38 19.70 -1.23
CA HIS A 293 1.25 20.86 -2.11
C HIS A 293 2.04 22.09 -1.66
N TRP A 294 2.81 21.97 -0.57
CA TRP A 294 3.89 22.91 -0.24
C TRP A 294 5.10 22.74 -1.18
N TRP A 295 5.30 21.56 -1.76
CA TRP A 295 6.41 21.29 -2.67
C TRP A 295 6.21 22.03 -3.99
N GLU A 296 7.18 22.87 -4.37
CA GLU A 296 7.17 23.63 -5.63
C GLU A 296 5.81 24.29 -5.92
N HIS A 297 5.14 24.81 -4.88
CA HIS A 297 3.73 25.22 -4.95
C HIS A 297 3.47 26.30 -6.00
N ALA A 298 4.47 27.17 -6.25
CA ALA A 298 4.38 28.23 -7.26
C ALA A 298 4.42 27.64 -8.67
N TRP A 299 5.35 26.73 -8.93
CA TRP A 299 5.43 25.99 -10.19
C TRP A 299 4.17 25.16 -10.43
N PHE A 300 3.66 24.46 -9.41
CA PHE A 300 2.44 23.64 -9.56
C PHE A 300 1.23 24.51 -9.93
N ARG A 301 1.10 25.69 -9.30
CA ARG A 301 0.07 26.68 -9.66
C ARG A 301 0.20 27.12 -11.11
N GLU A 302 1.38 27.53 -11.55
CA GLU A 302 1.61 27.97 -12.93
C GLU A 302 1.33 26.86 -13.95
N MET A 303 1.72 25.62 -13.64
CA MET A 303 1.40 24.47 -14.48
C MET A 303 -0.12 24.27 -14.58
N THR A 304 -0.83 24.36 -13.45
CA THR A 304 -2.28 24.16 -13.40
C THR A 304 -3.03 25.23 -14.19
N LEU A 305 -2.65 26.50 -14.07
CA LEU A 305 -3.26 27.61 -14.81
C LEU A 305 -3.04 27.54 -16.33
N LYS A 306 -2.01 26.83 -16.78
CA LYS A 306 -1.78 26.58 -18.22
C LYS A 306 -2.74 25.53 -18.79
N LEU A 307 -3.49 24.81 -17.96
CA LEU A 307 -4.52 23.88 -18.39
C LEU A 307 -5.80 24.68 -18.73
N ALA A 308 -6.27 24.59 -19.98
CA ALA A 308 -7.36 25.43 -20.49
C ALA A 308 -8.68 25.31 -19.69
N LEU A 309 -8.97 24.14 -19.13
CA LEU A 309 -10.07 23.91 -18.19
C LEU A 309 -9.76 22.65 -17.38
N VAL A 310 -9.83 22.73 -16.05
CA VAL A 310 -9.69 21.56 -15.19
C VAL A 310 -11.07 21.05 -14.84
N GLY A 311 -11.55 20.06 -15.60
CA GLY A 311 -12.78 19.32 -15.28
C GLY A 311 -12.50 18.21 -14.27
N GLY A 312 -13.40 18.03 -13.29
CA GLY A 312 -13.33 16.91 -12.34
C GLY A 312 -13.66 17.31 -10.90
N ARG A 313 -13.61 16.32 -10.01
CA ARG A 313 -13.88 16.45 -8.57
C ARG A 313 -12.62 16.20 -7.76
N PHE A 314 -12.28 17.12 -6.87
CA PHE A 314 -11.10 17.02 -6.01
C PHE A 314 -11.52 17.10 -4.55
N TRP A 315 -11.23 16.03 -3.80
CA TRP A 315 -11.26 16.05 -2.35
C TRP A 315 -9.84 16.32 -1.87
N LEU A 316 -9.65 17.48 -1.26
CA LEU A 316 -8.39 17.88 -0.65
C LEU A 316 -8.62 17.98 0.84
N SER A 317 -7.86 17.24 1.65
CA SER A 317 -7.98 17.32 3.10
C SER A 317 -6.67 17.66 3.78
N VAL A 318 -6.76 18.24 4.98
CA VAL A 318 -5.62 18.57 5.82
C VAL A 318 -6.03 18.68 7.29
N GLY A 319 -5.13 18.29 8.20
CA GLY A 319 -5.32 18.39 9.63
C GLY A 319 -5.00 19.77 10.19
N ASP A 320 -5.75 20.18 11.21
CA ASP A 320 -5.59 21.47 11.87
C ASP A 320 -4.26 21.64 12.61
N LEU A 321 -3.52 20.56 12.89
CA LEU A 321 -2.22 20.58 13.55
C LEU A 321 -1.02 20.57 12.57
N GLU A 322 -1.27 20.59 11.26
CA GLU A 322 -0.24 20.55 10.22
C GLU A 322 0.26 21.95 9.83
N GLN A 323 0.60 22.74 10.85
CA GLN A 323 0.95 24.16 10.77
C GLN A 323 2.45 24.42 10.61
N GLN A 324 3.28 23.37 10.60
CA GLN A 324 4.72 23.53 10.59
C GLN A 324 5.21 24.09 9.24
N GLU A 325 6.19 24.98 9.30
CA GLU A 325 6.80 25.66 8.16
C GLU A 325 8.32 25.53 8.24
N ASN A 326 9.01 25.78 7.13
CA ASN A 326 10.46 25.73 7.01
C ASN A 326 11.07 24.39 7.49
N LEU A 327 10.41 23.27 7.16
CA LEU A 327 10.86 21.93 7.53
C LEU A 327 11.75 21.33 6.45
N SER A 328 12.85 20.71 6.87
CA SER A 328 13.70 19.91 5.99
C SER A 328 13.36 18.44 6.12
N HIS A 329 12.97 17.83 5.00
CA HIS A 329 12.63 16.42 4.89
C HIS A 329 13.78 15.70 4.19
N SER A 330 14.47 14.82 4.91
CA SER A 330 15.55 14.00 4.34
C SER A 330 15.03 13.19 3.15
N PRO A 331 15.77 13.09 2.03
CA PRO A 331 17.15 13.55 1.85
C PRO A 331 17.26 14.99 1.35
N THR A 332 16.28 15.53 0.62
CA THR A 332 16.47 16.78 -0.16
C THR A 332 15.28 17.73 -0.19
N LEU A 333 14.14 17.40 0.43
CA LEU A 333 12.92 18.20 0.27
C LEU A 333 12.84 19.29 1.34
N HIS A 334 12.42 20.48 0.94
CA HIS A 334 12.21 21.59 1.85
C HIS A 334 10.76 22.07 1.75
N GLN A 335 10.11 22.21 2.91
CA GLN A 335 8.74 22.66 3.06
C GLN A 335 8.76 24.10 3.54
N GLU A 336 8.60 25.04 2.61
CA GLU A 336 8.62 26.48 2.90
C GLU A 336 7.35 26.95 3.61
N ILE A 337 6.19 26.44 3.17
CA ILE A 337 4.86 26.78 3.69
C ILE A 337 4.24 25.60 4.43
N SER A 338 3.20 25.87 5.22
CA SER A 338 2.50 24.82 5.97
C SER A 338 1.75 23.86 5.05
N GLN A 339 1.45 22.66 5.56
CA GLN A 339 0.64 21.68 4.82
C GLN A 339 -0.75 22.25 4.52
N ILE A 340 -1.31 22.97 5.50
CA ILE A 340 -2.60 23.66 5.38
C ILE A 340 -2.56 24.67 4.24
N GLU A 341 -1.56 25.55 4.24
CA GLU A 341 -1.46 26.59 3.21
C GLU A 341 -1.26 25.99 1.80
N GLY A 342 -0.43 24.95 1.66
CA GLY A 342 -0.27 24.25 0.38
C GLY A 342 -1.58 23.68 -0.15
N VAL A 343 -2.35 23.00 0.71
CA VAL A 343 -3.65 22.42 0.36
C VAL A 343 -4.68 23.50 -0.01
N GLU A 344 -4.76 24.57 0.77
CA GLU A 344 -5.69 25.68 0.52
C GLU A 344 -5.37 26.44 -0.78
N ARG A 345 -4.07 26.66 -1.07
CA ARG A 345 -3.61 27.28 -2.32
C ARG A 345 -3.94 26.42 -3.54
N LEU A 346 -3.76 25.11 -3.47
CA LEU A 346 -4.19 24.21 -4.55
C LEU A 346 -5.71 24.26 -4.72
N ALA A 347 -6.47 24.21 -3.62
CA ALA A 347 -7.92 24.26 -3.66
C ALA A 347 -8.44 25.52 -4.37
N ALA A 348 -7.84 26.67 -4.06
CA ALA A 348 -8.15 27.93 -4.72
C ALA A 348 -7.81 27.89 -6.23
N THR A 349 -6.61 27.42 -6.58
CA THR A 349 -6.16 27.31 -7.98
C THR A 349 -7.05 26.39 -8.81
N LEU A 350 -7.44 25.23 -8.28
CA LEU A 350 -8.30 24.28 -8.97
C LEU A 350 -9.71 24.85 -9.19
N ARG A 351 -10.26 25.58 -8.21
CA ARG A 351 -11.55 26.29 -8.36
C ARG A 351 -11.48 27.38 -9.42
N GLU A 352 -10.38 28.16 -9.44
CA GLU A 352 -10.12 29.17 -10.47
C GLU A 352 -10.09 28.55 -11.87
N CYS A 353 -9.54 27.34 -11.99
CA CYS A 353 -9.49 26.58 -13.25
C CYS A 353 -10.78 25.80 -13.59
N GLY A 354 -11.85 25.94 -12.79
CA GLY A 354 -13.17 25.35 -13.06
C GLY A 354 -13.43 23.97 -12.45
N ALA A 355 -12.54 23.44 -11.61
CA ALA A 355 -12.73 22.15 -10.96
C ALA A 355 -13.76 22.25 -9.82
N THR A 356 -14.46 21.14 -9.55
CA THR A 356 -15.29 21.02 -8.35
C THR A 356 -14.40 20.57 -7.20
N VAL A 357 -14.20 21.42 -6.19
CA VAL A 357 -13.25 21.14 -5.09
C VAL A 357 -13.92 21.18 -3.73
N ARG A 358 -13.83 20.08 -2.99
CA ARG A 358 -14.11 20.03 -1.56
C ARG A 358 -12.79 20.07 -0.80
N CYS A 359 -12.64 21.10 0.03
CA CYS A 359 -11.51 21.25 0.93
C CYS A 359 -11.99 20.90 2.34
N HIS A 360 -11.48 19.82 2.91
CA HIS A 360 -11.91 19.28 4.20
C HIS A 360 -10.82 19.48 5.25
N ARG A 361 -11.15 20.17 6.35
CA ARG A 361 -10.27 20.27 7.51
C ARG A 361 -10.75 19.32 8.59
N HIS A 362 -9.82 18.61 9.21
CA HIS A 362 -10.12 17.69 10.31
C HIS A 362 -9.28 18.01 11.54
N SER A 363 -9.80 17.63 12.71
CA SER A 363 -9.01 17.66 13.93
C SER A 363 -7.86 16.66 13.83
N GLY A 364 -6.67 17.03 14.30
CA GLY A 364 -5.47 16.17 14.26
C GLY A 364 -4.38 16.68 13.31
N GLY A 365 -3.33 15.86 13.18
CA GLY A 365 -2.16 16.16 12.35
C GLY A 365 -1.92 15.10 11.27
N HIS A 366 -0.69 15.06 10.74
CA HIS A 366 -0.25 14.18 9.65
C HIS A 366 -0.21 12.70 10.07
N SER A 367 -1.36 12.03 10.11
CA SER A 367 -1.49 10.69 10.70
C SER A 367 -2.61 9.86 10.05
N TYR A 368 -2.49 8.53 10.12
CA TYR A 368 -3.42 7.61 9.44
C TYR A 368 -4.84 7.64 9.98
N GLN A 369 -5.04 7.87 11.28
CA GLN A 369 -6.36 7.80 11.89
C GLN A 369 -7.37 8.79 11.29
N PRO A 370 -7.10 10.11 11.22
CA PRO A 370 -8.03 11.05 10.59
C PRO A 370 -8.23 10.77 9.10
N TRP A 371 -7.17 10.38 8.37
CA TRP A 371 -7.29 9.98 6.97
C TRP A 371 -8.21 8.77 6.79
N LYS A 372 -8.19 7.83 7.74
CA LYS A 372 -9.04 6.64 7.75
C LYS A 372 -10.51 7.02 7.99
N GLU A 373 -10.75 7.94 8.92
CA GLU A 373 -12.08 8.40 9.30
C GLU A 373 -12.80 9.17 8.18
N GLU A 374 -12.08 10.03 7.44
CA GLU A 374 -12.70 10.81 6.36
C GLU A 374 -12.95 10.00 5.07
N LEU A 375 -12.23 8.89 4.88
CA LEU A 375 -12.17 8.17 3.60
C LEU A 375 -13.55 7.79 3.06
N GLY A 376 -14.46 7.35 3.94
CA GLY A 376 -15.80 6.94 3.52
C GLY A 376 -16.64 8.09 2.99
N GLU A 377 -16.57 9.27 3.61
CA GLU A 377 -17.23 10.48 3.12
C GLU A 377 -16.61 10.93 1.79
N ALA A 378 -15.27 10.95 1.74
CA ALA A 378 -14.53 11.38 0.57
C ALA A 378 -14.85 10.54 -0.67
N LEU A 379 -14.82 9.21 -0.52
CA LEU A 379 -15.12 8.29 -1.62
C LEU A 379 -16.59 8.35 -2.04
N SER A 380 -17.52 8.51 -1.10
CA SER A 380 -18.94 8.70 -1.43
C SER A 380 -19.11 9.92 -2.35
N TRP A 381 -18.54 11.06 -1.97
CA TRP A 381 -18.64 12.29 -2.74
C TRP A 381 -17.91 12.23 -4.10
N LEU A 382 -16.72 11.62 -4.14
CA LEU A 382 -15.94 11.51 -5.37
C LEU A 382 -16.58 10.57 -6.41
N LEU A 383 -17.22 9.50 -5.93
CA LEU A 383 -17.85 8.46 -6.76
C LEU A 383 -19.34 8.69 -7.05
N GLU A 384 -19.93 9.74 -6.51
CA GLU A 384 -21.31 10.15 -6.82
C GLU A 384 -21.52 10.25 -8.34
N ARG A 385 -22.57 9.64 -8.88
CA ARG A 385 -22.86 9.79 -10.31
C ARG A 385 -23.36 11.21 -10.55
N GLY A 386 -22.65 11.99 -11.36
CA GLY A 386 -23.21 13.23 -11.88
C GLY A 386 -24.39 12.88 -12.78
N ASP A 387 -25.58 13.36 -12.46
CA ASP A 387 -26.76 13.20 -13.31
C ASP A 387 -26.45 13.80 -14.69
N SER A 388 -26.29 12.93 -15.67
CA SER A 388 -26.29 13.29 -17.08
C SER A 388 -27.76 13.37 -17.53
N SER A 389 -28.45 14.43 -17.10
CA SER A 389 -29.76 14.79 -17.62
C SER A 389 -29.93 16.31 -17.72
N SER A 390 -29.18 16.92 -18.64
CA SER A 390 -29.62 18.11 -19.38
C SER A 390 -29.93 17.73 -20.83
N GLY A 391 -30.74 16.69 -20.99
CA GLY A 391 -31.44 16.41 -22.25
C GLY A 391 -32.67 17.30 -22.34
N LYS A 392 -32.53 18.43 -23.04
CA LYS A 392 -33.66 19.22 -23.52
C LYS A 392 -34.56 18.36 -24.42
N SER A 393 -35.84 18.34 -24.10
CA SER A 393 -36.96 18.19 -25.03
C SER A 393 -38.14 18.89 -24.34
N GLY A 394 -38.64 20.04 -24.81
CA GLY A 394 -38.94 20.34 -26.20
C GLY A 394 -40.36 19.87 -26.45
#